data_AF-A0A3Q9XUI7-F1
#
_entry.id   AF-A0A3Q9XUI7-F1
#
_cell.length_a   1.000
_cell.length_b   1.000
_cell.length_c   1.000
_cell.angle_alpha   90.00
_cell.angle_beta   90.00
_cell.angle_gamma   90.00
#
_symmetry.space_group_name_H-M   'P 1'
#
loop_
_entity.id
_entity.type
_entity.pdbx_description
1 polymer ?
#
loop_
_entity_poly.entity_id
_entity_poly.type
_entity_poly.pdbx_seq_one_letter_code
_entity_poly.pdbx_strand_id
1 'polypeptide(L)'
;MSTKRKRHSSEFKAKVALEAFKGFKTINELATEYSVHPTQISQWKKHLIEALPVLFSSMDKVSKTDQKLVDNLYQQIGRLKVELDWLKKKLY
;
A
#
# COMPACT_ATOMS: atom_id res chain seq x y z
N MET A 1 -11.97 -16.52 -29.79
CA MET A 1 -12.31 -15.13 -29.44
C MET A 1 -11.65 -14.80 -28.10
N SER A 2 -10.53 -14.07 -28.11
CA SER A 2 -9.84 -13.67 -26.86
C SER A 2 -10.62 -12.53 -26.21
N THR A 3 -11.42 -12.83 -25.19
CA THR A 3 -12.13 -11.83 -24.41
C THR A 3 -11.11 -10.96 -23.68
N LYS A 4 -10.99 -9.68 -24.09
CA LYS A 4 -10.15 -8.68 -23.41
C LYS A 4 -10.57 -8.65 -21.93
N ARG A 5 -9.67 -9.10 -21.04
CA ARG A 5 -9.93 -9.09 -19.59
C ARG A 5 -10.17 -7.64 -19.14
N LYS A 6 -11.36 -7.35 -18.63
CA LYS A 6 -11.63 -6.06 -17.96
C LYS A 6 -10.69 -5.94 -16.76
N ARG A 7 -9.84 -4.92 -16.76
CA ARG A 7 -8.98 -4.58 -15.61
C ARG A 7 -9.76 -3.63 -14.70
N HIS A 8 -10.00 -4.07 -13.47
CA HIS A 8 -10.56 -3.23 -12.42
C HIS A 8 -9.45 -2.50 -11.65
N SER A 9 -9.69 -1.25 -11.24
CA SER A 9 -8.75 -0.48 -10.41
C SER A 9 -8.59 -1.11 -9.03
N SER A 10 -7.49 -0.81 -8.35
CA SER A 10 -7.23 -1.27 -6.97
C SER A 10 -8.32 -0.79 -6.01
N GLU A 11 -8.72 0.48 -6.11
CA GLU A 11 -9.79 1.09 -5.31
C GLU A 11 -11.13 0.37 -5.48
N PHE A 12 -11.49 0.06 -6.73
CA PHE A 12 -12.73 -0.64 -7.03
C PHE A 12 -12.75 -2.05 -6.41
N LYS A 13 -11.64 -2.80 -6.57
CA LYS A 13 -11.51 -4.12 -5.97
C LYS A 13 -11.62 -4.07 -4.45
N ALA A 14 -10.97 -3.09 -3.81
CA ALA A 14 -11.03 -2.90 -2.36
C ALA A 14 -12.45 -2.58 -1.88
N LYS A 15 -13.16 -1.68 -2.57
CA LYS A 15 -14.56 -1.35 -2.25
C LYS A 15 -15.47 -2.57 -2.32
N VAL A 16 -15.42 -3.31 -3.42
CA VAL A 16 -16.25 -4.51 -3.62
C VAL A 16 -15.89 -5.62 -2.62
N ALA A 17 -14.60 -5.82 -2.34
CA ALA A 17 -14.15 -6.78 -1.33
C ALA A 17 -14.66 -6.42 0.07
N LEU A 18 -14.67 -5.13 0.42
CA LEU A 18 -15.13 -4.64 1.71
C LEU A 18 -16.65 -4.78 1.87
N GLU A 19 -17.43 -4.51 0.82
CA GLU A 19 -18.88 -4.77 0.84
C GLU A 19 -19.20 -6.27 0.93
N ALA A 20 -18.46 -7.11 0.20
CA ALA A 20 -18.57 -8.56 0.30
C ALA A 20 -18.13 -9.09 1.68
N PHE A 21 -17.19 -8.42 2.34
CA PHE A 21 -16.76 -8.73 3.71
C PHE A 21 -17.83 -8.37 4.74
N LYS A 22 -18.43 -7.17 4.62
CA LYS A 22 -19.52 -6.70 5.50
C LYS A 22 -20.75 -7.62 5.49
N GLY A 23 -21.05 -8.23 4.34
CA GLY A 23 -22.10 -9.25 4.23
C GLY A 23 -23.54 -8.71 4.24
N PHE A 24 -23.74 -7.40 4.08
CA PHE A 24 -25.08 -6.80 3.94
C PHE A 24 -25.78 -7.20 2.64
N LYS A 25 -25.00 -7.49 1.60
CA LYS A 25 -25.46 -7.96 0.29
C LYS A 25 -24.80 -9.30 -0.01
N THR A 26 -25.51 -10.18 -0.70
CA THR A 26 -24.94 -11.45 -1.14
C THR A 26 -23.91 -11.23 -2.25
N ILE A 27 -23.02 -12.20 -2.47
CA ILE A 27 -22.03 -12.13 -3.56
C ILE A 27 -22.74 -12.04 -4.92
N ASN A 28 -23.91 -12.67 -5.07
CA ASN A 28 -24.69 -12.63 -6.30
C ASN A 28 -25.32 -11.26 -6.54
N GLU A 29 -25.84 -10.60 -5.49
CA GLU A 29 -26.33 -9.21 -5.59
C GLU A 29 -25.21 -8.25 -5.96
N LEU A 30 -24.06 -8.35 -5.29
CA LEU A 30 -22.88 -7.54 -5.62
C LEU A 30 -22.38 -7.81 -7.03
N ALA A 31 -22.46 -9.05 -7.50
CA ALA A 31 -22.10 -9.42 -8.87
C ALA A 31 -22.98 -8.71 -9.91
N THR A 32 -24.30 -8.63 -9.64
CA THR A 32 -25.23 -7.90 -10.51
C THR A 32 -25.02 -6.39 -10.45
N GLU A 33 -24.88 -5.82 -9.25
CA GLU A 33 -24.74 -4.38 -9.02
C GLU A 33 -23.46 -3.82 -9.64
N TYR A 34 -22.34 -4.52 -9.42
CA TYR A 34 -21.03 -4.08 -9.91
C TYR A 34 -20.68 -4.65 -11.28
N SER A 35 -21.55 -5.48 -11.88
CA SER A 35 -21.29 -6.19 -13.15
C SER A 35 -19.97 -6.97 -13.13
N VAL A 36 -19.71 -7.65 -12.02
CA VAL A 36 -18.50 -8.46 -11.78
C VAL A 36 -18.90 -9.92 -11.56
N HIS A 37 -18.11 -10.86 -12.06
CA HIS A 37 -18.39 -12.28 -11.83
C HIS A 37 -18.28 -12.65 -10.33
N PRO A 38 -19.21 -13.43 -9.75
CA PRO A 38 -19.20 -13.82 -8.34
C PRO A 38 -17.84 -14.36 -7.84
N THR A 39 -17.18 -15.19 -8.65
CA THR A 39 -15.86 -15.75 -8.33
C THR A 39 -14.78 -14.67 -8.12
N GLN A 40 -14.82 -13.57 -8.88
CA GLN A 40 -13.85 -12.47 -8.71
C GLN A 40 -14.09 -11.75 -7.38
N ILE A 41 -15.35 -11.55 -7.00
CA ILE A 41 -15.73 -10.94 -5.72
C ILE A 41 -15.24 -11.81 -4.56
N SER A 42 -15.46 -13.13 -4.63
CA SER A 42 -14.96 -14.08 -3.64
C SER A 42 -13.42 -14.04 -3.52
N GLN A 43 -12.72 -13.95 -4.65
CA GLN A 43 -11.25 -13.82 -4.66
C GLN A 43 -10.80 -12.52 -4.01
N TRP A 44 -11.43 -11.39 -4.32
CA TRP A 44 -11.07 -10.10 -3.72
C TRP A 44 -11.38 -10.05 -2.22
N LYS A 45 -12.50 -10.63 -1.78
CA LYS A 45 -12.83 -10.81 -0.35
C LYS A 45 -11.74 -11.61 0.37
N LYS A 46 -11.32 -12.74 -0.22
CA LYS A 46 -10.24 -13.57 0.35
C LYS A 46 -8.92 -12.80 0.43
N HIS A 47 -8.53 -12.12 -0.64
CA HIS A 47 -7.32 -11.27 -0.64
C HIS A 47 -7.37 -10.17 0.42
N LEU A 48 -8.53 -9.54 0.63
CA LEU A 48 -8.70 -8.53 1.67
C LEU A 48 -8.47 -9.13 3.07
N ILE A 49 -9.05 -10.30 3.36
CA ILE A 49 -8.88 -10.99 4.65
C ILE A 49 -7.41 -11.36 4.89
N GLU A 50 -6.71 -11.84 3.86
CA GLU A 50 -5.28 -12.19 3.95
C GLU A 50 -4.38 -10.96 4.10
N ALA A 51 -4.74 -9.85 3.47
CA ALA A 51 -3.98 -8.60 3.53
C ALA A 51 -4.15 -7.86 4.87
N LEU A 52 -5.30 -7.98 5.54
CA LEU A 52 -5.58 -7.24 6.78
C LEU A 52 -4.53 -7.48 7.89
N PRO A 53 -4.16 -8.73 8.26
CA PRO A 53 -3.11 -8.97 9.26
C PRO A 53 -1.76 -8.37 8.87
N VAL A 54 -1.44 -8.37 7.59
CA VAL A 54 -0.20 -7.78 7.06
C VAL A 54 -0.24 -6.27 7.20
N LEU A 55 -1.37 -5.62 6.89
CA LEU A 55 -1.51 -4.17 7.05
C LEU A 55 -1.35 -3.75 8.51
N PHE A 56 -1.96 -4.46 9.45
CA PHE A 56 -1.84 -4.16 10.88
C PHE A 56 -0.44 -4.46 11.45
N SER A 57 0.29 -5.45 10.91
CA SER A 57 1.66 -5.77 11.35
C SER A 57 2.75 -4.95 10.65
N SER A 58 2.47 -4.41 9.45
CA SER A 58 3.43 -3.66 8.65
C SER A 58 3.44 -2.16 8.99
N MET A 59 2.35 -1.60 9.55
CA MET A 59 2.34 -0.20 10.01
C MET A 59 3.46 0.09 11.02
N ASP A 60 3.80 -0.89 11.87
CA ASP A 60 4.90 -0.76 12.84
C ASP A 60 6.29 -0.85 12.20
N LYS A 61 6.41 -1.40 10.98
CA LYS A 61 7.70 -1.63 10.31
C LYS A 61 8.04 -0.51 9.34
N VAL A 62 7.05 -0.02 8.58
CA VAL A 62 7.23 1.06 7.61
C VAL A 62 7.66 2.36 8.31
N SER A 63 7.02 2.72 9.42
CA SER A 63 7.42 3.90 10.20
C SER A 63 8.85 3.80 10.74
N LYS A 64 9.29 2.60 11.15
CA LYS A 64 10.64 2.36 11.67
C LYS A 64 11.71 2.38 10.59
N THR A 65 11.43 1.87 9.38
CA THR A 65 12.39 1.93 8.27
C THR A 65 12.57 3.35 7.78
N ASP A 66 11.48 4.10 7.66
CA ASP A 66 11.53 5.49 7.21
C ASP A 66 12.26 6.35 8.23
N GLN A 67 12.01 6.14 9.54
CA GLN A 67 12.74 6.84 10.59
C GLN A 67 14.24 6.55 10.56
N LYS A 68 14.67 5.30 10.36
CA LYS A 68 16.09 4.95 10.26
C LYS A 68 16.78 5.58 9.05
N LEU A 69 16.06 5.72 7.95
CA LEU A 69 16.55 6.36 6.73
C LEU A 69 16.69 7.87 6.97
N VAL A 70 15.69 8.49 7.58
CA VAL A 70 15.70 9.90 8.00
C VAL A 70 16.89 10.19 8.91
N ASP A 71 17.12 9.36 9.93
CA ASP A 71 18.23 9.52 10.87
C ASP A 71 19.61 9.42 10.16
N ASN A 72 19.75 8.47 9.23
CA ASN A 72 20.97 8.32 8.42
C ASN A 72 21.23 9.57 7.55
N LEU A 73 20.19 10.09 6.90
CA LEU A 73 20.32 11.28 6.06
C LEU A 73 20.72 12.50 6.91
N TYR A 74 20.13 12.69 8.09
CA TYR A 74 20.53 13.77 9.00
C TYR A 74 21.99 13.66 9.44
N GLN A 75 22.48 12.45 9.74
CA GLN A 75 23.89 12.24 10.07
C GLN A 75 24.81 12.59 8.90
N GLN A 76 24.47 12.18 7.68
CA GLN A 76 25.25 12.51 6.48
C GLN A 76 25.29 14.03 6.23
N ILE A 77 24.15 14.71 6.36
CA ILE A 77 24.08 16.18 6.24
C ILE A 77 24.98 16.84 7.29
N GLY A 78 24.94 16.38 8.54
CA GLY A 78 25.80 16.89 9.61
C GLY A 78 27.29 16.73 9.29
N ARG A 79 27.69 15.54 8.82
CA ARG A 79 29.07 15.26 8.40
C ARG A 79 29.50 16.16 7.25
N LEU A 80 28.68 16.27 6.20
CA LEU A 80 28.97 17.13 5.05
C LEU A 80 29.09 18.60 5.46
N LYS A 81 28.26 19.07 6.40
CA LYS A 81 28.35 20.44 6.92
C LYS A 81 29.69 20.69 7.60
N VAL A 82 30.15 19.77 8.45
CA VAL A 82 31.46 19.87 9.11
C VAL A 82 32.60 19.84 8.10
N GLU A 83 32.53 18.94 7.11
CA GLU A 83 33.54 18.86 6.03
C GLU A 83 33.59 20.16 5.21
N LEU A 84 32.44 20.75 4.89
CA LEU A 84 32.34 22.04 4.20
C LEU A 84 32.87 23.20 5.03
N ASP A 85 32.52 23.28 6.32
CA ASP A 85 33.01 24.33 7.22
C ASP A 85 34.52 24.23 7.42
N TRP A 86 35.07 23.01 7.49
CA TRP A 86 36.51 22.78 7.53
C TRP A 86 37.20 23.23 6.23
N LEU A 87 36.66 22.84 5.06
CA LEU A 87 37.17 23.26 3.75
C LEU A 87 37.17 24.78 3.61
N LYS A 88 36.07 25.44 3.99
CA LYS A 88 35.98 26.90 3.99
C LYS A 88 37.06 27.53 4.87
N LYS A 89 37.25 27.03 6.10
CA LYS A 89 38.27 27.55 7.02
C LYS A 89 39.72 27.31 6.54
N LYS A 90 39.95 26.33 5.65
CA LYS A 90 41.28 26.06 5.10
C LYS A 90 41.62 26.88 3.84
N LEU A 91 40.58 27.35 3.15
CA LEU A 91 40.68 28.14 1.92
C LEU A 91 40.74 29.66 2.18
N TYR A 92 40.39 30.09 3.40
CA TYR A 92 40.58 31.43 3.94
C TYR A 92 41.66 31.42 5.01
#